data_AF-A0A2I2L080-F1
#
_entry.id   AF-A0A2I2L080-F1
#
_cell.length_a   1.000
_cell.length_b   1.000
_cell.length_c   1.000
_cell.angle_alpha   90.00
_cell.angle_beta   90.00
_cell.angle_gamma   90.00
#
_symmetry.space_group_name_H-M   'P 1'
#
loop_
_entity.id
_entity.type
_entity.pdbx_description
1 polymer ?
#
loop_
_entity_poly.entity_id
_entity_poly.type
_entity_poly.pdbx_seq_one_letter_code
_entity_poly.pdbx_strand_id
1 'polypeptide(L)' 'MSADAAAAAGVEVVTPDELLGRLVAEYESQMLAAHRTAVASLTGATDRPTVAALRRAGASVTADLMDHLIGGR' A
#
# COMPACT_ATOMS: atom_id res chain seq x y z
N MET A 1 1.07 5.36 23.75
CA MET A 1 0.86 6.80 23.47
C MET A 1 -0.57 6.96 22.99
N SER A 2 -1.39 7.80 23.62
CA SER A 2 -2.78 8.01 23.19
C SER A 2 -2.83 8.91 21.94
N ALA A 3 -3.93 8.85 21.17
CA ALA A 3 -4.12 9.71 20.00
C ALA A 3 -4.02 11.21 20.35
N ASP A 4 -4.54 11.61 21.51
CA ASP A 4 -4.42 12.98 22.03
C ASP A 4 -2.96 13.41 22.28
N ALA A 5 -2.12 12.51 22.78
CA ALA A 5 -0.71 12.82 23.02
C ALA A 5 0.08 12.97 21.71
N ALA A 6 -0.27 12.21 20.66
CA ALA A 6 0.33 12.34 19.34
C ALA A 6 -0.08 13.65 18.66
N ALA A 7 -1.37 14.00 18.71
CA ALA A 7 -1.89 15.25 18.17
C ALA A 7 -1.26 16.49 18.85
N ALA A 8 -1.11 16.47 20.18
CA ALA A 8 -0.46 17.55 20.93
C ALA A 8 1.04 17.73 20.57
N ALA A 9 1.69 16.68 20.06
CA ALA A 9 3.08 16.72 19.59
C ALA A 9 3.22 17.09 18.10
N GLY A 10 2.11 17.40 17.41
CA GLY A 10 2.11 17.65 15.96
C GLY A 10 2.37 16.39 15.13
N VAL A 11 2.22 15.21 15.73
CA VAL A 11 2.39 13.92 15.05
C VAL A 11 1.03 13.45 14.57
N GLU A 12 0.92 13.31 13.25
CA GLU A 12 -0.28 12.75 12.64
C GLU A 12 -0.36 11.25 12.92
N VAL A 13 -1.48 10.81 13.49
CA VAL A 13 -1.77 9.39 13.67
C VAL A 13 -2.43 8.88 12.40
N VAL A 14 -1.72 7.99 11.71
CA VAL A 14 -2.22 7.32 10.50
C VAL A 14 -2.29 5.81 10.73
N THR A 15 -3.24 5.18 10.08
CA THR A 15 -3.32 3.71 10.01
C THR A 15 -2.17 3.15 9.16
N PRO A 16 -1.83 1.87 9.31
CA PRO A 16 -0.83 1.23 8.46
C PRO A 16 -1.15 1.31 6.96
N ASP A 17 -2.43 1.21 6.59
CA ASP A 17 -2.88 1.32 5.19
C ASP A 17 -2.70 2.74 4.65
N GLU A 18 -3.04 3.77 5.44
CA GLU A 18 -2.82 5.16 5.04
C GLU A 18 -1.34 5.48 4.89
N LEU A 19 -0.49 5.00 5.82
CA LEU A 19 0.96 5.17 5.70
C LEU A 19 1.49 4.50 4.44
N LEU A 20 1.10 3.25 4.20
CA LEU A 20 1.57 2.51 3.02
C LEU A 20 1.03 3.14 1.72
N GLY A 21 -0.22 3.58 1.71
CA GLY A 21 -0.81 4.30 0.58
C GLY A 21 -0.06 5.59 0.25
N ARG A 22 0.36 6.37 1.26
CA ARG A 22 1.22 7.55 1.04
C ARG A 22 2.55 7.19 0.39
N LEU A 23 3.17 6.07 0.79
CA LEU A 23 4.40 5.59 0.17
C LEU A 23 4.19 5.15 -1.28
N VAL A 24 3.04 4.52 -1.59
CA VAL A 24 2.68 4.17 -2.97
C VAL A 24 2.53 5.41 -3.84
N ALA A 25 1.83 6.43 -3.34
CA ALA A 25 1.62 7.68 -4.08
C ALA A 25 2.91 8.50 -4.27
N GLU A 26 3.78 8.55 -3.27
CA GLU A 26 5.03 9.32 -3.34
C GLU A 26 6.12 8.62 -4.18
N TYR A 27 6.18 7.29 -4.11
CA TYR A 27 7.28 6.50 -4.70
C TYR A 27 6.75 5.49 -5.72
N GLU A 28 5.88 5.95 -6.62
CA GLU A 28 5.14 5.10 -7.55
C GLU A 28 6.02 4.07 -8.29
N SER A 29 7.12 4.53 -8.89
CA SER A 29 8.02 3.67 -9.67
C SER A 29 8.69 2.59 -8.82
N GLN A 30 9.15 2.95 -7.62
CA GLN A 30 9.80 2.04 -6.69
C GLN A 30 8.80 1.01 -6.15
N MET A 31 7.59 1.44 -5.81
CA MET A 31 6.54 0.59 -5.29
C MET A 31 6.03 -0.39 -6.35
N LEU A 32 5.90 0.06 -7.61
CA LEU A 32 5.60 -0.83 -8.73
C LEU A 32 6.70 -1.87 -8.97
N ALA A 33 7.98 -1.48 -8.87
CA ALA A 33 9.10 -2.41 -9.00
C ALA A 33 9.12 -3.44 -7.85
N ALA A 34 8.89 -3.00 -6.62
CA ALA A 34 8.81 -3.87 -5.44
C ALA A 34 7.65 -4.88 -5.58
N HIS A 35 6.47 -4.41 -5.99
CA HIS A 35 5.32 -5.27 -6.26
C HIS A 35 5.62 -6.33 -7.32
N ARG A 36 6.19 -5.94 -8.47
CA ARG A 36 6.56 -6.88 -9.54
C ARG A 36 7.56 -7.91 -9.08
N THR A 37 8.53 -7.50 -8.26
CA THR A 37 9.54 -8.40 -7.69
C THR A 37 8.90 -9.41 -6.75
N ALA A 38 7.98 -8.97 -5.89
CA ALA A 38 7.24 -9.85 -4.98
C ALA A 38 6.30 -10.81 -5.73
N VAL A 39 5.59 -10.34 -6.76
CA VAL A 39 4.74 -11.21 -7.59
C VAL A 39 5.57 -12.25 -8.32
N ALA A 40 6.71 -11.88 -8.89
CA ALA A 40 7.58 -12.82 -9.61
C ALA A 40 8.22 -13.87 -8.70
N SER A 41 8.43 -13.57 -7.41
CA SER A 41 9.03 -14.50 -6.46
C SER A 41 8.04 -15.48 -5.82
N LEU A 42 6.73 -15.29 -6.03
CA LEU A 42 5.67 -16.10 -5.44
C LEU A 42 4.99 -16.99 -6.48
N THR A 43 5.02 -18.30 -6.27
CA THR A 43 4.37 -19.28 -7.16
C THR A 43 2.87 -19.00 -7.26
N GLY A 44 2.39 -18.75 -8.48
CA GLY A 44 0.97 -18.52 -8.77
C GLY A 44 0.46 -17.12 -8.42
N ALA A 45 1.31 -16.21 -7.95
CA ALA A 45 0.94 -14.82 -7.77
C ALA A 45 0.84 -14.12 -9.13
N THR A 46 -0.18 -13.28 -9.27
CA THR A 46 -0.31 -12.29 -10.36
C THR A 46 -0.81 -10.98 -9.73
N ASP A 47 -0.88 -9.91 -10.51
CA ASP A 47 -1.30 -8.60 -10.01
C ASP A 47 -2.67 -8.65 -9.30
N ARG A 48 -3.68 -9.25 -9.96
CA ARG A 48 -5.06 -9.27 -9.47
C ARG A 48 -5.23 -10.03 -8.13
N PRO A 49 -4.74 -11.28 -7.95
CA PRO A 49 -4.74 -11.97 -6.66
C PRO A 49 -3.98 -11.24 -5.56
N THR A 50 -2.90 -10.53 -5.91
CA THR A 50 -2.07 -9.79 -4.94
C THR A 50 -2.77 -8.52 -4.46
N VAL A 51 -3.40 -7.76 -5.37
CA VAL A 51 -4.28 -6.64 -5.03
C VAL A 51 -5.49 -7.12 -4.20
N ALA A 52 -6.09 -8.26 -4.56
CA ALA A 52 -7.16 -8.84 -3.76
C ALA A 52 -6.69 -9.26 -2.35
N ALA A 53 -5.44 -9.68 -2.19
CA ALA A 53 -4.86 -9.99 -0.89
C ALA A 53 -4.69 -8.73 -0.02
N LEU A 54 -4.28 -7.60 -0.58
CA LEU A 54 -4.23 -6.31 0.12
C LEU A 54 -5.59 -5.92 0.68
N ARG A 55 -6.65 -6.02 -0.15
CA ARG A 55 -8.03 -5.75 0.30
C ARG A 55 -8.45 -6.65 1.46
N ARG A 56 -8.16 -7.96 1.39
CA ARG A 56 -8.46 -8.90 2.47
C ARG A 56 -7.68 -8.60 3.76
N ALA A 57 -6.49 -8.04 3.65
CA ALA A 57 -5.68 -7.61 4.80
C ALA A 57 -6.15 -6.27 5.39
N GLY A 58 -7.21 -5.66 4.85
CA GLY A 58 -7.71 -4.35 5.27
C GLY A 58 -6.95 -3.17 4.66
N ALA A 59 -6.00 -3.42 3.75
CA ALA A 59 -5.21 -2.39 3.08
C ALA A 59 -5.91 -1.89 1.81
N SER A 60 -7.09 -1.30 1.96
CA SER A 60 -7.96 -0.93 0.83
C SER A 60 -7.42 0.26 0.04
N VAL A 61 -6.89 1.29 0.72
CA VAL A 61 -6.29 2.47 0.10
C VAL A 61 -5.08 2.06 -0.73
N THR A 62 -4.20 1.25 -0.15
CA THR A 62 -3.02 0.70 -0.85
C THR A 62 -3.45 -0.14 -2.06
N ALA A 63 -4.49 -0.97 -1.90
CA ALA A 63 -4.98 -1.81 -2.99
C ALA A 63 -5.48 -0.97 -4.19
N ASP A 64 -6.25 0.09 -3.93
CA ASP A 64 -6.75 0.99 -4.99
C ASP A 64 -5.61 1.68 -5.74
N LEU A 65 -4.62 2.21 -5.01
CA LEU A 65 -3.45 2.85 -5.60
C LEU A 65 -2.63 1.88 -6.44
N MET A 66 -2.37 0.69 -5.92
CA MET A 66 -1.63 -0.34 -6.66
C MET A 66 -2.38 -0.79 -7.92
N ASP A 67 -3.71 -0.96 -7.84
CA ASP A 67 -4.53 -1.33 -9.00
C ASP A 67 -4.45 -0.25 -10.09
N HIS A 68 -4.48 1.03 -9.71
CA HIS A 68 -4.29 2.15 -10.62
C HIS A 68 -2.89 2.16 -11.26
N LEU A 69 -1.83 2.03 -10.46
CA LEU A 69 -0.45 1.98 -10.96
C LEU A 69 -0.21 0.81 -11.93
N ILE A 70 -0.83 -0.33 -11.67
CA ILE A 70 -0.67 -1.53 -12.50
C ILE A 70 -1.43 -1.39 -13.81
N GLY A 71 -2.66 -0.85 -13.76
CA GLY A 71 -3.58 -0.71 -14.88
C GLY A 71 -3.34 0.52 -15.76
N GLY A 72 -2.65 1.56 -15.28
CA GLY A 72 -2.36 2.80 -16.00
C GLY A 72 -1.25 2.69 -17.07
N ARG A 73 -1.06 1.51 -17.69
CA ARG A 73 -0.15 1.30 -18.83
C ARG A 73 -0.90 1.24 -20.15
#